data_AF-A0AAG5D4H9-F1
#
_entry.id   AF-A0AAG5D4H9-F1
#
_cell.length_a   1.000
_cell.length_b   1.000
_cell.length_c   1.000
_cell.angle_alpha   90.00
_cell.angle_beta   90.00
_cell.angle_gamma   90.00
#
_symmetry.space_group_name_H-M   'P 1'
#
loop_
_entity.id
_entity.type
_entity.pdbx_description
1 polymer ?
#
loop_
_entity_poly.entity_id
_entity_poly.type
_entity_poly.pdbx_seq_one_letter_code
_entity_poly.pdbx_strand_id
1 'polypeptide(L)'
;MRSAKLQAAALVKRREAEQIKYQKSAAVERYYDQWGRITSRYESWTTPKYYREAEEALRKREEEKRKATALEAKRARLKQLLQEESVQIQKEMEDMSRPKPKALSTEILEGVRARLHSAEESKKRMDLEANLYSKWRLGYDRDAVIMDSKTCHQAMAKLNWIDRQVELQIQDEKDRREMQERELKLQEEFCRREELLLEKSRMREQEMKELRSMQEMHMAELKSREQEANELKMYEVRLKTKKDEMASELEQLRVYNDRRRDRVMAMHNLRRIKMLLRERSEAVRNDLRHDLQLLQRISLDNPTAAESAEGIEYLRRKFQLQYDLEVEQQMTIENMYESEAKHNLTKWEDKWNSEATIREQQLRCLVEDRLMDFEAKHVECSKRQRELIEVREQHLQAIESANLRLKELMSDKSRDEYVTSSNNSELRDLPVQRQGCTGDGRLGSSGRQQLSRPSTQSSQRSSTFDSIFPFDDNFKELKLTNNRTRPESQASDELTVPRFGRKKVAWS
;
A
#
# COMPACT_ATOMS: atom_id res chain seq x y z
N MET A 1 -6.02 36.97 -67.23
CA MET A 1 -6.42 36.66 -65.84
C MET A 1 -6.52 35.15 -65.51
N ARG A 2 -7.14 34.30 -66.34
CA ARG A 2 -7.26 32.84 -66.06
C ARG A 2 -5.93 32.06 -66.13
N SER A 3 -5.03 32.42 -67.06
CA SER A 3 -3.71 31.79 -67.19
C SER A 3 -2.79 32.03 -65.97
N ALA A 4 -2.79 33.25 -65.42
CA ALA A 4 -2.01 33.59 -64.23
C ALA A 4 -2.47 32.83 -62.97
N LYS A 5 -3.79 32.61 -62.81
CA LYS A 5 -4.34 31.80 -61.71
C LYS A 5 -3.98 30.32 -61.85
N LEU A 6 -3.93 29.80 -63.08
CA LEU A 6 -3.52 28.43 -63.35
C LEU A 6 -2.03 28.21 -63.07
N GLN A 7 -1.18 29.17 -63.48
CA GLN A 7 0.25 29.17 -63.17
C GLN A 7 0.52 29.30 -61.67
N ALA A 8 -0.24 30.13 -60.95
CA ALA A 8 -0.15 30.24 -59.50
C ALA A 8 -0.53 28.92 -58.79
N ALA A 9 -1.61 28.26 -59.22
CA ALA A 9 -2.01 26.96 -58.67
C ALA A 9 -0.96 25.85 -58.93
N ALA A 10 -0.32 25.86 -60.10
CA ALA A 10 0.76 24.92 -60.41
C ALA A 10 2.01 25.16 -59.54
N LEU A 11 2.36 26.42 -59.27
CA LEU A 11 3.46 26.77 -58.37
C LEU A 11 3.18 26.39 -56.91
N VAL A 12 1.93 26.53 -56.46
CA VAL A 12 1.50 26.09 -55.11
C VAL A 12 1.62 24.58 -55.00
N LYS A 13 1.10 23.81 -55.97
CA LYS A 13 1.23 22.34 -55.99
C LYS A 13 2.68 21.87 -56.00
N ARG A 14 3.57 22.59 -56.70
CA ARG A 14 5.01 22.29 -56.72
C ARG A 14 5.65 22.53 -55.34
N ARG A 15 5.30 23.64 -54.67
CA ARG A 15 5.76 23.93 -53.30
C ARG A 15 5.24 22.91 -52.29
N GLU A 16 3.98 22.51 -52.40
CA GLU A 16 3.40 21.46 -51.55
C GLU A 16 4.10 20.12 -51.74
N ALA A 17 4.38 19.72 -52.99
CA ALA A 17 5.13 18.49 -53.27
C ALA A 17 6.57 18.53 -52.73
N GLU A 18 7.26 19.68 -52.83
CA GLU A 18 8.58 19.90 -52.26
C GLU A 18 8.53 19.85 -50.71
N GLN A 19 7.52 20.43 -50.09
CA GLN A 19 7.30 20.39 -48.64
C GLN A 19 7.02 18.98 -48.14
N ILE A 20 6.20 18.20 -48.85
CA ILE A 20 5.95 16.79 -48.53
C ILE A 20 7.25 15.98 -48.62
N LYS A 21 8.06 16.23 -49.65
CA LYS A 21 9.35 15.56 -49.81
C LYS A 21 10.30 15.88 -48.65
N TYR A 22 10.35 17.15 -48.23
CA TYR A 22 11.14 17.60 -47.08
C TYR A 22 10.64 16.99 -45.76
N GLN A 23 9.33 16.92 -45.54
CA GLN A 23 8.77 16.29 -44.36
C GLN A 23 9.08 14.79 -44.30
N LYS A 24 9.04 14.10 -45.44
CA LYS A 24 9.42 12.68 -45.54
C LYS A 24 10.90 12.47 -45.26
N SER A 25 11.80 13.29 -45.79
CA SER A 25 13.24 13.18 -45.49
C SER A 25 13.53 13.48 -44.02
N ALA A 26 12.92 14.53 -43.46
CA ALA A 26 13.08 14.88 -42.05
C ALA A 26 12.54 13.79 -41.10
N ALA A 27 11.46 13.08 -41.47
CA ALA A 27 10.96 11.96 -40.69
C ALA A 27 11.94 10.77 -40.68
N VAL A 28 12.58 10.50 -41.82
CA VAL A 28 13.60 9.46 -41.95
C VAL A 28 14.86 9.83 -41.16
N GLU A 29 15.32 11.07 -41.24
CA GLU A 29 16.45 11.56 -40.43
C GLU A 29 16.16 11.44 -38.93
N ARG A 30 14.97 11.84 -38.47
CA ARG A 30 14.55 11.67 -37.07
C ARG A 30 14.53 10.21 -36.64
N TYR A 31 14.10 9.31 -37.51
CA TYR A 31 14.10 7.87 -37.24
C TYR A 31 15.54 7.38 -37.02
N TYR A 32 16.47 7.68 -37.92
CA TYR A 32 17.86 7.26 -37.78
C TYR A 32 18.59 7.94 -36.61
N ASP A 33 18.29 9.20 -36.30
CA ASP A 33 18.82 9.89 -35.12
C ASP A 33 18.33 9.25 -33.82
N GLN A 34 17.03 8.91 -33.75
CA GLN A 34 16.45 8.24 -32.60
C GLN A 34 17.09 6.87 -32.40
N TRP A 35 17.25 6.10 -33.48
CA TRP A 35 17.94 4.81 -33.43
C TRP A 35 19.41 4.95 -33.08
N GLY A 36 20.12 5.95 -33.61
CA GLY A 36 21.51 6.25 -33.26
C GLY A 36 21.70 6.58 -31.77
N ARG A 37 20.75 7.30 -31.16
CA ARG A 37 20.77 7.55 -29.70
C ARG A 37 20.49 6.30 -28.89
N ILE A 38 19.59 5.43 -29.35
CA ILE A 38 19.26 4.17 -28.68
C ILE A 38 20.45 3.21 -28.76
N THR A 39 21.07 3.07 -29.93
CA THR A 39 22.24 2.20 -30.13
C THR A 39 23.49 2.74 -29.44
N SER A 40 23.69 4.06 -29.37
CA SER A 40 24.79 4.67 -28.61
C SER A 40 24.69 4.37 -27.11
N ARG A 41 23.48 4.31 -26.53
CA ARG A 41 23.29 3.87 -25.14
C ARG A 41 23.64 2.40 -24.96
N TYR A 42 23.26 1.54 -25.92
CA TYR A 42 23.65 0.15 -25.93
C TYR A 42 25.17 -0.03 -26.01
N GLU A 43 25.84 0.76 -26.84
CA GLU A 43 27.30 0.79 -26.96
C GLU A 43 27.94 1.29 -25.65
N SER A 44 27.34 2.28 -24.98
CA SER A 44 27.84 2.82 -23.72
C SER A 44 27.84 1.80 -22.56
N TRP A 45 26.87 0.88 -22.49
CA TRP A 45 26.81 -0.15 -21.43
C TRP A 45 27.52 -1.46 -21.80
N THR A 46 27.84 -1.66 -23.07
CA THR A 46 28.63 -2.81 -23.54
C THR A 46 30.13 -2.49 -23.63
N THR A 47 30.52 -1.23 -23.45
CA THR A 47 31.93 -0.83 -23.47
C THR A 47 32.64 -1.20 -22.15
N PRO A 48 33.85 -1.80 -22.18
CA PRO A 48 34.64 -2.14 -20.98
C PRO A 48 34.98 -0.95 -20.05
N LYS A 49 34.75 0.28 -20.50
CA LYS A 49 34.94 1.50 -19.70
C LYS A 49 33.80 1.69 -18.69
N TYR A 50 32.56 1.37 -19.07
CA TYR A 50 31.40 1.47 -18.18
C TYR A 50 31.50 0.50 -17.00
N TYR A 51 31.92 -0.74 -17.25
CA TYR A 51 32.14 -1.71 -16.17
C TYR A 51 33.23 -1.28 -15.20
N ARG A 52 34.30 -0.64 -15.69
CA ARG A 52 35.35 -0.06 -14.83
C ARG A 52 34.83 1.09 -13.98
N GLU A 53 34.06 2.00 -14.55
CA GLU A 53 33.46 3.11 -13.80
C GLU A 53 32.44 2.61 -12.76
N ALA A 54 31.65 1.59 -13.10
CA ALA A 54 30.72 0.93 -12.18
C ALA A 54 31.44 0.21 -11.04
N GLU A 55 32.56 -0.47 -11.33
CA GLU A 55 33.40 -1.14 -10.33
C GLU A 55 34.08 -0.15 -9.40
N GLU A 56 34.60 0.96 -9.92
CA GLU A 56 35.15 2.06 -9.12
C GLU A 56 34.10 2.70 -8.21
N ALA A 57 32.87 2.89 -8.71
CA ALA A 57 31.76 3.39 -7.90
C ALA A 57 31.38 2.41 -6.78
N LEU A 58 31.39 1.10 -7.07
CA LEU A 58 31.18 0.06 -6.06
C LEU A 58 32.26 0.08 -4.98
N ARG A 59 33.54 0.15 -5.36
CA ARG A 59 34.67 0.23 -4.41
C ARG A 59 34.56 1.46 -3.52
N LYS A 60 34.24 2.64 -4.07
CA LYS A 60 34.02 3.86 -3.28
C LYS A 60 32.90 3.68 -2.25
N ARG A 61 31.78 3.08 -2.65
CA ARG A 61 30.65 2.82 -1.76
C ARG A 61 30.99 1.83 -0.64
N GLU A 62 31.82 0.82 -0.93
CA GLU A 62 32.32 -0.12 0.06
C GLU A 62 33.28 0.55 1.06
N GLU A 63 34.16 1.42 0.59
CA GLU A 63 35.06 2.20 1.45
C GLU A 63 34.29 3.16 2.36
N GLU A 64 33.25 3.83 1.86
CA GLU A 64 32.36 4.67 2.66
C GLU A 64 31.63 3.86 3.73
N LYS A 65 31.09 2.68 3.37
CA LYS A 65 30.48 1.77 4.35
C LYS A 65 31.47 1.34 5.43
N ARG A 66 32.71 0.97 5.06
CA ARG A 66 33.76 0.62 6.04
C ARG A 66 34.14 1.78 6.95
N LYS A 67 34.18 3.02 6.43
CA LYS A 67 34.41 4.22 7.24
C LYS A 67 33.24 4.47 8.20
N ALA A 68 32.00 4.28 7.76
CA ALA A 68 30.81 4.43 8.60
C ALA A 68 30.79 3.42 9.75
N THR A 69 31.06 2.13 9.47
CA THR A 69 31.11 1.10 10.52
C THR A 69 32.25 1.34 11.51
N ALA A 70 33.41 1.81 11.05
CA ALA A 70 34.51 2.18 11.93
C ALA A 70 34.16 3.38 12.84
N LEU A 71 33.41 4.36 12.32
CA LEU A 71 32.92 5.50 13.11
C LEU A 71 31.87 5.06 14.14
N GLU A 72 30.96 4.16 13.79
CA GLU A 72 29.99 3.58 14.73
C GLU A 72 30.68 2.77 15.82
N ALA A 73 31.67 1.94 15.48
CA ALA A 73 32.46 1.21 16.48
C ALA A 73 33.19 2.16 17.43
N LYS A 74 33.73 3.28 16.91
CA LYS A 74 34.35 4.32 17.74
C LYS A 74 33.32 5.01 18.65
N ARG A 75 32.13 5.34 18.14
CA ARG A 75 31.03 5.91 18.94
C ARG A 75 30.56 4.95 20.03
N ALA A 76 30.47 3.66 19.75
CA ALA A 76 30.11 2.64 20.73
C ALA A 76 31.15 2.55 21.86
N ARG A 77 32.44 2.55 21.52
CA ARG A 77 33.53 2.58 22.53
C ARG A 77 33.49 3.84 23.39
N LEU A 78 33.26 5.00 22.79
CA LEU A 78 33.14 6.26 23.54
C LEU A 78 31.91 6.26 24.46
N LYS A 79 30.80 5.68 24.00
CA LYS A 79 29.60 5.53 24.83
C LYS A 79 29.84 4.60 26.02
N GLN A 80 30.60 3.52 25.82
CA GLN A 80 30.99 2.62 26.89
C GLN A 80 31.89 3.32 27.91
N LEU A 81 32.92 4.05 27.47
CA LEU A 81 33.77 4.84 28.37
C LEU A 81 32.98 5.86 29.18
N LEU A 82 32.02 6.54 28.54
CA LEU A 82 31.14 7.50 29.23
C LEU A 82 30.25 6.82 30.28
N GLN A 83 29.79 5.59 30.02
CA GLN A 83 29.02 4.81 30.99
C GLN A 83 29.90 4.34 32.16
N GLU A 84 31.15 3.95 31.89
CA GLU A 84 32.11 3.58 32.93
C GLU A 84 32.44 4.78 33.82
N GLU A 85 32.69 5.96 33.24
CA GLU A 85 32.90 7.21 33.99
C GLU A 85 31.66 7.61 34.80
N SER A 86 30.46 7.50 34.25
CA SER A 86 29.24 7.88 34.98
C SER A 86 28.97 6.96 36.17
N VAL A 87 29.20 5.65 36.03
CA VAL A 87 29.12 4.68 37.14
C VAL A 87 30.19 4.98 38.18
N GLN A 88 31.41 5.33 37.78
CA GLN A 88 32.48 5.68 38.70
C GLN A 88 32.15 6.95 39.50
N ILE A 89 31.63 7.99 38.84
CA ILE A 89 31.19 9.23 39.49
C ILE A 89 30.03 8.97 40.46
N GLN A 90 29.07 8.13 40.05
CA GLN A 90 27.95 7.74 40.91
C GLN A 90 28.45 7.04 42.18
N LYS A 91 29.42 6.15 42.04
CA LYS A 91 30.05 5.45 43.16
C LYS A 91 30.81 6.42 44.09
N GLU A 92 31.55 7.38 43.54
CA GLU A 92 32.21 8.43 44.31
C GLU A 92 31.20 9.31 45.07
N MET A 93 30.07 9.64 44.44
CA MET A 93 28.95 10.35 45.06
C MET A 93 28.30 9.56 46.20
N GLU A 94 28.11 8.26 46.04
CA GLU A 94 27.59 7.36 47.08
C GLU A 94 28.58 7.22 48.25
N ASP A 95 29.88 7.10 47.97
CA ASP A 95 30.94 7.05 48.96
C ASP A 95 31.07 8.37 49.75
N MET A 96 30.78 9.50 49.11
CA MET A 96 30.73 10.82 49.75
C MET A 96 29.42 11.07 50.52
N SER A 97 28.31 10.48 50.08
CA SER A 97 27.00 10.58 50.74
C SER A 97 26.85 9.66 51.95
N ARG A 98 27.72 8.65 52.10
CA ARG A 98 27.75 7.79 53.28
C ARG A 98 28.38 8.57 54.44
N PRO A 99 27.70 8.72 55.60
CA PRO A 99 28.30 9.39 56.75
C PRO A 99 29.55 8.62 57.18
N LYS A 100 30.73 9.21 56.96
CA LYS A 100 32.01 8.66 57.43
C LYS A 100 31.93 8.46 58.95
N PRO A 101 32.10 7.24 59.48
CA PRO A 101 32.26 7.09 60.91
C PRO A 101 33.49 7.90 61.31
N LYS A 102 33.34 8.79 62.30
CA LYS A 102 34.47 9.54 62.86
C LYS A 102 35.55 8.52 63.19
N ALA A 103 36.71 8.64 62.54
CA ALA A 103 37.88 7.84 62.86
C ALA A 103 38.32 8.21 64.28
N LEU A 104 37.77 7.52 65.27
CA LEU A 104 38.40 7.40 66.58
C LEU A 104 39.76 6.74 66.31
N SER A 105 40.84 7.34 66.79
CA SER A 105 42.19 6.83 66.52
C SER A 105 42.27 5.37 66.95
N THR A 106 42.93 4.55 66.14
CA THR A 106 43.21 3.14 66.43
C THR A 106 43.85 2.99 67.80
N GLU A 107 44.62 3.98 68.24
CA GLU A 107 45.25 4.06 69.56
C GLU A 107 44.26 4.18 70.73
N ILE A 108 43.14 4.90 70.57
CA ILE A 108 42.08 4.99 71.59
C ILE A 108 41.28 3.69 71.61
N LEU A 109 40.98 3.09 70.46
CA LEU A 109 40.27 1.81 70.37
C LEU A 109 41.13 0.65 70.88
N GLU A 110 42.43 0.65 70.60
CA GLU A 110 43.40 -0.29 71.15
C GLU A 110 43.58 -0.08 72.65
N GLY A 111 43.62 1.17 73.13
CA GLY A 111 43.66 1.48 74.55
C GLY A 111 42.38 1.11 75.30
N VAL A 112 41.21 1.22 74.66
CA VAL A 112 39.94 0.72 75.21
C VAL A 112 39.92 -0.81 75.17
N ARG A 113 40.32 -1.44 74.07
CA ARG A 113 40.42 -2.90 73.94
C ARG A 113 41.41 -3.49 74.95
N ALA A 114 42.56 -2.86 75.16
CA ALA A 114 43.55 -3.30 76.14
C ALA A 114 43.02 -3.15 77.57
N ARG A 115 42.31 -2.05 77.88
CA ARG A 115 41.66 -1.87 79.19
C ARG A 115 40.52 -2.84 79.42
N LEU A 116 39.71 -3.10 78.40
CA LEU A 116 38.59 -4.03 78.45
C LEU A 116 39.10 -5.47 78.57
N HIS A 117 40.15 -5.83 77.82
CA HIS A 117 40.84 -7.11 77.94
C HIS A 117 41.50 -7.28 79.32
N SER A 118 42.16 -6.24 79.84
CA SER A 118 42.74 -6.25 81.18
C SER A 118 41.67 -6.37 82.27
N ALA A 119 40.53 -5.70 82.11
CA ALA A 119 39.38 -5.82 83.01
C ALA A 119 38.72 -7.20 82.93
N GLU A 120 38.60 -7.78 81.73
CA GLU A 120 38.10 -9.15 81.52
C GLU A 120 39.06 -10.20 82.09
N GLU A 121 40.37 -10.03 81.93
CA GLU A 121 41.39 -10.89 82.53
C GLU A 121 41.40 -10.76 84.05
N SER A 122 41.27 -9.54 84.59
CA SER A 122 41.16 -9.31 86.03
C SER A 122 39.89 -9.94 86.59
N LYS A 123 38.75 -9.81 85.91
CA LYS A 123 37.51 -10.47 86.29
C LYS A 123 37.64 -11.99 86.21
N LYS A 124 38.21 -12.53 85.13
CA LYS A 124 38.50 -13.97 85.01
C LYS A 124 39.41 -14.46 86.13
N ARG A 125 40.45 -13.71 86.52
CA ARG A 125 41.32 -14.05 87.66
C ARG A 125 40.54 -14.06 88.97
N MET A 126 39.74 -13.04 89.25
CA MET A 126 38.91 -12.98 90.46
C MET A 126 37.86 -14.11 90.49
N ASP A 127 37.22 -14.41 89.36
CA ASP A 127 36.24 -15.50 89.23
C ASP A 127 36.91 -16.88 89.36
N LEU A 128 38.14 -17.04 88.83
CA LEU A 128 38.93 -18.26 88.99
C LEU A 128 39.40 -18.44 90.44
N GLU A 129 39.89 -17.39 91.09
CA GLU A 129 40.27 -17.38 92.50
C GLU A 129 39.05 -17.67 93.39
N ALA A 130 37.91 -17.02 93.15
CA ALA A 130 36.67 -17.28 93.87
C ALA A 130 36.18 -18.73 93.68
N ASN A 131 36.28 -19.28 92.47
CA ASN A 131 36.01 -20.69 92.22
C ASN A 131 37.00 -21.62 92.95
N LEU A 132 38.29 -21.26 92.97
CA LEU A 132 39.31 -22.03 93.68
C LEU A 132 39.04 -22.04 95.18
N TYR A 133 38.72 -20.88 95.77
CA TYR A 133 38.34 -20.73 97.17
C TYR A 133 37.04 -21.47 97.49
N SER A 134 36.03 -21.41 96.63
CA SER A 134 34.77 -22.15 96.81
C SER A 134 35.00 -23.67 96.79
N LYS A 135 35.75 -24.17 95.81
CA LYS A 135 36.11 -25.59 95.69
C LYS A 135 37.00 -26.07 96.85
N TRP A 136 37.93 -25.24 97.32
CA TRP A 136 38.76 -25.52 98.50
C TRP A 136 37.92 -25.57 99.80
N ARG A 137 36.97 -24.65 99.97
CA ARG A 137 36.07 -24.59 101.14
C ARG A 137 35.09 -25.76 101.21
N LEU A 138 34.72 -26.33 100.07
CA LEU A 138 33.85 -27.50 99.95
C LEU A 138 34.61 -28.84 100.10
N GLY A 139 35.92 -28.83 100.36
CA GLY A 139 36.71 -30.04 100.61
C GLY A 139 36.86 -30.96 99.39
N TYR A 140 36.85 -30.39 98.18
CA TYR A 140 36.96 -31.17 96.94
C TYR A 140 38.33 -31.83 96.78
N ASP A 141 38.35 -33.16 96.66
CA ASP A 141 39.54 -33.94 96.35
C ASP A 141 40.10 -33.63 94.96
N ARG A 142 41.42 -33.81 94.76
CA ARG A 142 42.12 -33.52 93.49
C ARG A 142 41.49 -34.25 92.30
N ASP A 143 41.01 -35.47 92.50
CA ASP A 143 40.37 -36.28 91.46
C ASP A 143 38.97 -35.78 91.10
N ALA A 144 38.23 -35.20 92.04
CA ALA A 144 36.90 -34.63 91.80
C ALA A 144 36.96 -33.35 90.95
N VAL A 145 38.01 -32.53 91.11
CA VAL A 145 38.23 -31.32 90.28
C VAL A 145 38.57 -31.70 88.83
N ILE A 146 39.38 -32.74 88.63
CA ILE A 146 39.73 -33.23 87.30
C ILE A 146 38.49 -33.81 86.61
N MET A 147 37.66 -34.58 87.33
CA MET A 147 36.41 -35.12 86.80
C MET A 147 35.42 -34.00 86.41
N ASP A 148 35.18 -33.02 87.28
CA ASP A 148 34.32 -31.86 86.98
C ASP A 148 34.80 -31.06 85.76
N SER A 149 36.12 -30.85 85.64
CA SER A 149 36.69 -30.19 84.45
C SER A 149 36.48 -31.01 83.17
N LYS A 150 36.62 -32.35 83.22
CA LYS A 150 36.36 -33.24 82.09
C LYS A 150 34.88 -33.21 81.70
N THR A 151 33.97 -33.21 82.68
CA THR A 151 32.53 -33.13 82.46
C THR A 151 32.11 -31.78 81.88
N CYS A 152 32.69 -30.67 82.36
CA CYS A 152 32.45 -29.34 81.83
C CYS A 152 32.97 -29.16 80.39
N HIS A 153 34.19 -29.64 80.09
CA HIS A 153 34.71 -29.61 78.72
C HIS A 153 33.90 -30.51 77.78
N GLN A 154 33.45 -31.67 78.27
CA GLN A 154 32.57 -32.56 77.50
C GLN A 154 31.19 -31.92 77.25
N ALA A 155 30.63 -31.21 78.22
CA ALA A 155 29.39 -30.46 78.07
C ALA A 155 29.56 -29.31 77.06
N MET A 156 30.65 -28.55 77.13
CA MET A 156 30.97 -27.50 76.15
C MET A 156 31.22 -28.05 74.75
N ALA A 157 31.89 -29.20 74.60
CA ALA A 157 32.10 -29.84 73.30
C ALA A 157 30.77 -30.31 72.69
N LYS A 158 29.88 -30.86 73.52
CA LYS A 158 28.51 -31.22 73.11
C LYS A 158 27.70 -29.99 72.69
N LEU A 159 27.80 -28.88 73.44
CA LEU A 159 27.12 -27.63 73.10
C LEU A 159 27.64 -27.08 71.76
N ASN A 160 28.96 -26.97 71.59
CA ASN A 160 29.58 -26.52 70.34
C ASN A 160 29.22 -27.43 69.15
N TRP A 161 29.09 -28.75 69.36
CA TRP A 161 28.63 -29.66 68.32
C TRP A 161 27.17 -29.42 67.94
N ILE A 162 26.30 -29.17 68.93
CA ILE A 162 24.90 -28.80 68.69
C ILE A 162 24.82 -27.46 67.95
N ASP A 163 25.56 -26.45 68.40
CA ASP A 163 25.61 -25.14 67.75
C ASP A 163 26.13 -25.28 66.31
N ARG A 164 27.16 -26.09 66.06
CA ARG A 164 27.66 -26.36 64.72
C ARG A 164 26.64 -27.07 63.84
N GLN A 165 25.84 -27.99 64.40
CA GLN A 165 24.75 -28.66 63.68
C GLN A 165 23.61 -27.69 63.36
N VAL A 166 23.24 -26.83 64.29
CA VAL A 166 22.23 -25.77 64.07
C VAL A 166 22.71 -24.79 63.00
N GLU A 167 23.98 -24.38 63.04
CA GLU A 167 24.55 -23.45 62.07
C GLU A 167 24.65 -24.07 60.66
N LEU A 168 24.97 -25.36 60.56
CA LEU A 168 24.90 -26.13 59.31
C LEU A 168 23.46 -26.21 58.77
N GLN A 169 22.47 -26.43 59.65
CA GLN A 169 21.06 -26.45 59.24
C GLN A 169 20.59 -25.07 58.76
N ILE A 170 20.93 -24.00 59.47
CA ILE A 170 20.60 -22.62 59.07
C ILE A 170 21.26 -22.28 57.73
N GLN A 171 22.51 -22.69 57.52
CA GLN A 171 23.22 -22.48 56.27
C GLN A 171 22.57 -23.26 55.12
N ASP A 172 22.19 -24.53 55.31
CA ASP A 172 21.48 -25.33 54.32
C ASP A 172 20.09 -24.77 54.00
N GLU A 173 19.36 -24.27 55.00
CA GLU A 173 18.09 -23.56 54.77
C GLU A 173 18.28 -22.27 53.97
N LYS A 174 19.34 -21.52 54.26
CA LYS A 174 19.67 -20.28 53.55
C LYS A 174 20.04 -20.57 52.10
N ASP A 175 20.90 -21.58 51.87
CA ASP A 175 21.32 -22.00 50.54
C ASP A 175 20.13 -22.53 49.71
N ARG A 176 19.20 -23.27 50.33
CA ARG A 176 17.92 -23.65 49.70
C ARG A 176 17.07 -22.44 49.32
N ARG A 177 16.91 -21.46 50.23
CA ARG A 177 16.13 -20.25 49.94
C ARG A 177 16.76 -19.44 48.80
N GLU A 178 18.09 -19.31 48.80
CA GLU A 178 18.81 -18.62 47.73
C GLU A 178 18.70 -19.37 46.39
N MET A 179 18.75 -20.70 46.37
CA MET A 179 18.49 -21.49 45.16
C MET A 179 17.06 -21.28 44.66
N GLN A 180 16.06 -21.36 45.53
CA GLN A 180 14.66 -21.13 45.17
C GLN A 180 14.42 -19.71 44.64
N GLU A 181 15.05 -18.71 45.24
CA GLU A 181 14.97 -17.32 44.77
C GLU A 181 15.64 -17.15 43.39
N ARG A 182 16.78 -17.81 43.15
CA ARG A 182 17.43 -17.81 41.83
C ARG A 182 16.56 -18.51 40.78
N GLU A 183 15.95 -19.65 41.12
CA GLU A 183 15.04 -20.37 40.23
C GLU A 183 13.80 -19.54 39.88
N LEU A 184 13.17 -18.90 40.88
CA LEU A 184 12.04 -18.00 40.67
C LEU A 184 12.40 -16.82 39.76
N LYS A 185 13.55 -16.17 39.98
CA LYS A 185 14.04 -15.09 39.10
C LYS A 185 14.27 -15.58 37.67
N LEU A 186 14.80 -16.79 37.50
CA LEU A 186 15.01 -17.38 36.18
C LEU A 186 13.69 -17.67 35.46
N GLN A 187 12.68 -18.15 36.20
CA GLN A 187 11.33 -18.36 35.69
C GLN A 187 10.65 -17.04 35.32
N GLU A 188 10.73 -16.01 36.16
CA GLU A 188 10.19 -14.67 35.88
C GLU A 188 10.82 -14.06 34.63
N GLU A 189 12.14 -14.16 34.46
CA GLU A 189 12.85 -13.69 33.27
C GLU A 189 12.49 -14.49 32.02
N PHE A 190 12.23 -15.80 32.15
CA PHE A 190 11.74 -16.63 31.05
C PHE A 190 10.33 -16.21 30.62
N CYS A 191 9.39 -16.06 31.58
CA CYS A 191 8.03 -15.61 31.31
C CYS A 191 8.02 -14.22 30.64
N ARG A 192 8.81 -13.27 31.13
CA ARG A 192 8.93 -11.94 30.52
C ARG A 192 9.43 -12.00 29.08
N ARG A 193 10.41 -12.86 28.78
CA ARG A 193 10.91 -13.05 27.41
C ARG A 193 9.86 -13.68 26.51
N GLU A 194 9.13 -14.67 27.00
CA GLU A 194 8.05 -15.32 26.26
C GLU A 194 6.91 -14.33 25.94
N GLU A 195 6.47 -13.53 26.91
CA GLU A 195 5.48 -12.47 26.73
C GLU A 195 5.92 -11.44 25.67
N LEU A 196 7.19 -11.01 25.70
CA LEU A 196 7.76 -10.10 24.70
C LEU A 196 7.76 -10.70 23.29
N LEU A 197 8.05 -11.99 23.15
CA LEU A 197 8.02 -12.68 21.86
C LEU A 197 6.59 -12.84 21.34
N LEU A 198 5.64 -13.17 22.22
CA LEU A 198 4.21 -13.24 21.89
C LEU A 198 3.67 -11.90 21.42
N GLU A 199 3.99 -10.80 22.12
CA GLU A 199 3.54 -9.46 21.72
C GLU A 199 4.14 -9.05 20.36
N LYS A 200 5.44 -9.33 20.13
CA LYS A 200 6.07 -9.11 18.82
C LYS A 200 5.43 -9.94 17.71
N SER A 201 5.04 -11.18 18.00
CA SER A 201 4.32 -12.03 17.04
C SER A 201 2.94 -11.46 16.73
N ARG A 202 2.20 -11.03 17.76
CA ARG A 202 0.87 -10.44 17.64
C ARG A 202 0.88 -9.16 16.81
N MET A 203 1.81 -8.24 17.09
CA MET A 203 1.96 -7.00 16.32
C MET A 203 2.25 -7.25 14.85
N ARG A 204 3.12 -8.24 14.53
CA ARG A 204 3.40 -8.62 13.14
C ARG A 204 2.20 -9.25 12.46
N GLU A 205 1.44 -10.09 13.15
CA GLU A 205 0.22 -10.68 12.59
C GLU A 205 -0.84 -9.62 12.29
N GLN A 206 -0.98 -8.63 13.18
CA GLN A 206 -1.84 -7.47 12.95
C GLN A 206 -1.38 -6.67 11.72
N GLU A 207 -0.08 -6.35 11.60
CA GLU A 207 0.46 -5.66 10.43
C GLU A 207 0.23 -6.44 9.12
N MET A 208 0.41 -7.77 9.14
CA MET A 208 0.10 -8.62 7.98
C MET A 208 -1.39 -8.60 7.62
N LYS A 209 -2.28 -8.59 8.61
CA LYS A 209 -3.73 -8.52 8.38
C LYS A 209 -4.15 -7.18 7.78
N GLU A 210 -3.59 -6.09 8.28
CA GLU A 210 -3.83 -4.74 7.74
C GLU A 210 -3.34 -4.62 6.29
N LEU A 211 -2.14 -5.13 5.99
CA LEU A 211 -1.61 -5.15 4.62
C LEU A 211 -2.49 -5.95 3.66
N ARG A 212 -3.00 -7.11 4.10
CA ARG A 212 -3.94 -7.92 3.28
C ARG A 212 -5.27 -7.19 3.05
N SER A 213 -5.82 -6.55 4.07
CA SER A 213 -7.04 -5.75 3.94
C SER A 213 -6.86 -4.58 2.97
N MET A 214 -5.71 -3.90 3.03
CA MET A 214 -5.35 -2.84 2.08
C MET A 214 -5.23 -3.37 0.64
N GLN A 215 -4.64 -4.56 0.46
CA GLN A 215 -4.57 -5.21 -0.85
C GLN A 215 -5.95 -5.56 -1.40
N GLU A 216 -6.84 -6.10 -0.57
CA GLU A 216 -8.23 -6.40 -0.96
C GLU A 216 -8.98 -5.14 -1.41
N MET A 217 -8.82 -4.03 -0.68
CA MET A 217 -9.39 -2.73 -1.05
C MET A 217 -8.85 -2.25 -2.41
N HIS A 218 -7.53 -2.27 -2.62
CA HIS A 218 -6.94 -1.88 -3.90
C HIS A 218 -7.36 -2.80 -5.05
N MET A 219 -7.53 -4.10 -4.81
CA MET A 219 -8.04 -5.04 -5.80
C MET A 219 -9.51 -4.78 -6.15
N ALA A 220 -10.35 -4.41 -5.18
CA ALA A 220 -11.74 -4.04 -5.42
C ALA A 220 -11.83 -2.74 -6.25
N GLU A 221 -11.03 -1.73 -5.92
CA GLU A 221 -10.90 -0.50 -6.70
C GLU A 221 -10.44 -0.79 -8.13
N LEU A 222 -9.41 -1.62 -8.32
CA LEU A 222 -8.94 -2.02 -9.66
C LEU A 222 -10.05 -2.65 -10.51
N LYS A 223 -10.87 -3.55 -9.93
CA LYS A 223 -12.02 -4.13 -10.62
C LYS A 223 -13.06 -3.07 -11.00
N SER A 224 -13.34 -2.12 -10.10
CA SER A 224 -14.24 -1.00 -10.39
C SER A 224 -13.72 -0.12 -11.52
N ARG A 225 -12.41 0.17 -11.56
CA ARG A 225 -11.79 0.96 -12.63
C ARG A 225 -11.74 0.23 -13.95
N GLU A 226 -11.60 -1.10 -13.94
CA GLU A 226 -11.69 -1.92 -15.13
C GLU A 226 -13.10 -1.88 -15.74
N GLN A 227 -14.14 -1.94 -14.89
CA GLN A 227 -15.52 -1.78 -15.34
C GLN A 227 -15.75 -0.39 -15.96
N GLU A 228 -15.29 0.67 -15.30
CA GLU A 228 -15.36 2.03 -15.84
C GLU A 228 -14.63 2.16 -17.18
N ALA A 229 -13.44 1.56 -17.32
CA ALA A 229 -12.69 1.56 -18.57
C ALA A 229 -13.43 0.84 -19.70
N ASN A 230 -14.12 -0.28 -19.40
CA ASN A 230 -14.94 -1.00 -20.38
C ASN A 230 -16.15 -0.18 -20.82
N GLU A 231 -16.85 0.45 -19.89
CA GLU A 231 -17.98 1.35 -20.19
C GLU A 231 -17.54 2.52 -21.07
N LEU A 232 -16.40 3.12 -20.73
CA LEU A 232 -15.85 4.24 -21.47
C LEU A 232 -15.39 3.83 -22.88
N LYS A 233 -14.83 2.62 -23.04
CA LYS A 233 -14.52 2.05 -24.35
C LYS A 233 -15.77 1.84 -25.20
N MET A 234 -16.85 1.32 -24.62
CA MET A 234 -18.13 1.17 -25.32
C MET A 234 -18.71 2.54 -25.72
N TYR A 235 -18.57 3.54 -24.85
CA TYR A 235 -18.98 4.90 -25.14
C TYR A 235 -18.14 5.54 -26.26
N GLU A 236 -16.82 5.36 -26.25
CA GLU A 236 -15.92 5.82 -27.32
C GLU A 236 -16.28 5.21 -28.68
N VAL A 237 -16.55 3.90 -28.74
CA VAL A 237 -17.00 3.24 -29.97
C VAL A 237 -18.31 3.86 -30.47
N ARG A 238 -19.29 4.09 -29.59
CA ARG A 238 -20.56 4.74 -29.95
C ARG A 238 -20.34 6.16 -30.46
N LEU A 239 -19.48 6.94 -29.81
CA LEU A 239 -19.14 8.30 -30.25
C LEU A 239 -18.49 8.29 -31.63
N LYS A 240 -17.58 7.35 -31.89
CA LYS A 240 -16.90 7.22 -33.19
C LYS A 240 -17.89 6.87 -34.30
N THR A 241 -18.77 5.88 -34.07
CA THR A 241 -19.82 5.52 -35.04
C THR A 241 -20.70 6.73 -35.38
N LYS A 242 -21.15 7.47 -34.35
CA LYS A 242 -21.97 8.67 -34.56
C LYS A 242 -21.23 9.80 -35.28
N LYS A 243 -19.94 9.98 -34.98
CA LYS A 243 -19.08 10.95 -35.68
C LYS A 243 -18.98 10.59 -37.17
N ASP A 244 -18.76 9.32 -37.49
CA ASP A 244 -18.65 8.84 -38.86
C ASP A 244 -19.98 8.98 -39.63
N GLU A 245 -21.11 8.70 -38.96
CA GLU A 245 -22.46 8.95 -39.50
C GLU A 245 -22.68 10.43 -39.83
N MET A 246 -22.36 11.35 -38.91
CA MET A 246 -22.49 12.79 -39.16
C MET A 246 -21.53 13.29 -40.25
N ALA A 247 -20.33 12.73 -40.34
CA ALA A 247 -19.39 13.06 -41.42
C ALA A 247 -19.92 12.60 -42.78
N SER A 248 -20.58 11.43 -42.83
CA SER A 248 -21.29 10.94 -44.01
C SER A 248 -22.46 11.87 -44.38
N GLU A 249 -23.25 12.32 -43.41
CA GLU A 249 -24.34 13.28 -43.64
C GLU A 249 -23.82 14.63 -44.17
N LEU A 250 -22.69 15.13 -43.66
CA LEU A 250 -22.04 16.34 -44.17
C LEU A 250 -21.64 16.19 -45.65
N GLU A 251 -21.07 15.05 -46.01
CA GLU A 251 -20.64 14.78 -47.38
C GLU A 251 -21.84 14.57 -48.31
N GLN A 252 -22.88 13.87 -47.86
CA GLN A 252 -24.15 13.74 -48.59
C GLN A 252 -24.78 15.10 -48.84
N LEU A 253 -24.76 16.00 -47.85
CA LEU A 253 -25.24 17.37 -47.98
C LEU A 253 -24.43 18.16 -49.01
N ARG A 254 -23.10 18.02 -49.04
CA ARG A 254 -22.25 18.64 -50.07
C ARG A 254 -22.61 18.16 -51.47
N VAL A 255 -22.66 16.83 -51.67
CA VAL A 255 -23.02 16.23 -52.96
C VAL A 255 -24.42 16.65 -53.40
N TYR A 256 -25.38 16.73 -52.47
CA TYR A 256 -26.73 17.17 -52.76
C TYR A 256 -26.78 18.64 -53.21
N ASN A 257 -26.03 19.52 -52.53
CA ASN A 257 -25.92 20.93 -52.89
C ASN A 257 -25.22 21.13 -54.24
N ASP A 258 -24.19 20.36 -54.56
CA ASP A 258 -23.54 20.42 -55.88
C ASP A 258 -24.51 20.01 -56.99
N ARG A 259 -25.25 18.91 -56.81
CA ARG A 259 -26.33 18.52 -57.75
C ARG A 259 -27.40 19.61 -57.88
N ARG A 260 -27.74 20.31 -56.79
CA ARG A 260 -28.68 21.43 -56.81
C ARG A 260 -28.16 22.57 -57.67
N ARG A 261 -26.87 22.93 -57.56
CA ARG A 261 -26.20 23.96 -58.39
C ARG A 261 -26.15 23.57 -59.86
N ASP A 262 -25.82 22.32 -60.17
CA ASP A 262 -25.76 21.81 -61.54
C ASP A 262 -27.13 21.88 -62.25
N ARG A 263 -28.23 21.61 -61.52
CA ARG A 263 -29.60 21.79 -62.04
C ARG A 263 -29.90 23.24 -62.43
N VAL A 264 -29.38 24.22 -61.69
CA VAL A 264 -29.55 25.65 -62.01
C VAL A 264 -28.82 26.02 -63.30
N MET A 265 -27.60 25.52 -63.46
CA MET A 265 -26.76 25.83 -64.63
C MET A 265 -27.29 25.19 -65.93
N ALA A 266 -28.03 24.09 -65.86
CA ALA A 266 -28.56 23.38 -67.02
C ALA A 266 -29.83 24.02 -67.65
N MET A 267 -30.48 24.97 -66.97
CA MET A 267 -31.83 25.47 -67.32
C MET A 267 -31.80 26.81 -68.08
N HIS A 268 -31.22 26.84 -69.28
CA HIS A 268 -31.15 28.05 -70.12
C HIS A 268 -32.12 28.08 -71.32
N ASN A 269 -33.14 27.22 -71.35
CA ASN A 269 -34.09 27.17 -72.47
C ASN A 269 -35.41 27.93 -72.17
N LEU A 270 -35.38 29.24 -72.37
CA LEU A 270 -36.40 30.23 -71.95
C LEU A 270 -37.72 30.22 -72.73
N ARG A 271 -37.99 29.21 -73.58
CA ARG A 271 -39.17 29.22 -74.48
C ARG A 271 -40.51 28.86 -73.79
N ARG A 272 -40.49 28.41 -72.53
CA ARG A 272 -41.68 28.04 -71.73
C ARG A 272 -41.53 28.49 -70.28
N ILE A 273 -41.71 29.78 -70.01
CA ILE A 273 -41.34 30.41 -68.73
C ILE A 273 -42.20 29.90 -67.58
N LYS A 274 -43.53 29.83 -67.77
CA LYS A 274 -44.42 29.33 -66.71
C LYS A 274 -44.19 27.86 -66.37
N MET A 275 -43.82 27.03 -67.34
CA MET A 275 -43.44 25.62 -67.11
C MET A 275 -42.16 25.53 -66.28
N LEU A 276 -41.13 26.31 -66.65
CA LEU A 276 -39.87 26.37 -65.91
C LEU A 276 -40.06 26.83 -64.46
N LEU A 277 -40.95 27.79 -64.22
CA LEU A 277 -41.28 28.26 -62.87
C LEU A 277 -41.94 27.16 -62.02
N ARG A 278 -42.83 26.35 -62.60
CA ARG A 278 -43.44 25.20 -61.91
C ARG A 278 -42.41 24.13 -61.57
N GLU A 279 -41.58 23.75 -62.54
CA GLU A 279 -40.52 22.75 -62.35
C GLU A 279 -39.52 23.22 -61.29
N ARG A 280 -39.20 24.52 -61.26
CA ARG A 280 -38.28 25.10 -60.28
C ARG A 280 -38.87 25.16 -58.88
N SER A 281 -40.12 25.60 -58.74
CA SER A 281 -40.88 25.55 -57.48
C SER A 281 -40.96 24.11 -56.94
N GLU A 282 -41.25 23.14 -57.79
CA GLU A 282 -41.25 21.72 -57.41
C GLU A 282 -39.88 21.23 -56.96
N ALA A 283 -38.81 21.62 -57.66
CA ALA A 283 -37.44 21.29 -57.25
C ALA A 283 -37.11 21.89 -55.86
N VAL A 284 -37.51 23.13 -55.58
CA VAL A 284 -37.32 23.79 -54.28
C VAL A 284 -38.10 23.08 -53.17
N ARG A 285 -39.35 22.65 -53.43
CA ARG A 285 -40.12 21.86 -52.46
C ARG A 285 -39.47 20.51 -52.15
N ASN A 286 -38.93 19.84 -53.17
CA ASN A 286 -38.21 18.58 -52.98
C ASN A 286 -36.90 18.78 -52.20
N ASP A 287 -36.18 19.87 -52.48
CA ASP A 287 -35.00 20.30 -51.72
C ASP A 287 -35.35 20.53 -50.23
N LEU A 288 -36.43 21.26 -49.95
CA LEU A 288 -36.91 21.52 -48.58
C LEU A 288 -37.35 20.25 -47.84
N ARG A 289 -38.01 19.31 -48.53
CA ARG A 289 -38.35 18.00 -47.95
C ARG A 289 -37.11 17.21 -47.55
N HIS A 290 -36.08 17.22 -48.39
CA HIS A 290 -34.81 16.56 -48.08
C HIS A 290 -34.13 17.21 -46.86
N ASP A 291 -34.06 18.54 -46.84
CA ASP A 291 -33.49 19.31 -45.73
C ASP A 291 -34.24 19.04 -44.40
N LEU A 292 -35.58 18.91 -44.43
CA LEU A 292 -36.41 18.55 -43.27
C LEU A 292 -36.18 17.11 -42.79
N GLN A 293 -36.02 16.16 -43.72
CA GLN A 293 -35.70 14.77 -43.37
C GLN A 293 -34.33 14.65 -42.72
N LEU A 294 -33.34 15.40 -43.21
CA LEU A 294 -32.02 15.47 -42.59
C LEU A 294 -32.11 15.97 -41.15
N LEU A 295 -32.81 17.09 -40.91
CA LEU A 295 -33.02 17.61 -39.56
C LEU A 295 -33.72 16.60 -38.63
N GLN A 296 -34.65 15.80 -39.17
CA GLN A 296 -35.30 14.74 -38.41
C GLN A 296 -34.34 13.60 -38.04
N ARG A 297 -33.46 13.18 -38.96
CA ARG A 297 -32.42 12.18 -38.66
C ARG A 297 -31.48 12.67 -37.56
N ILE A 298 -30.95 13.88 -37.71
CA ILE A 298 -30.05 14.50 -36.72
C ILE A 298 -30.74 14.64 -35.35
N SER A 299 -32.05 14.91 -35.32
CA SER A 299 -32.82 15.03 -34.07
C SER A 299 -32.98 13.69 -33.32
N LEU A 300 -33.12 12.57 -34.02
CA LEU A 300 -33.36 11.26 -33.38
C LEU A 300 -32.13 10.74 -32.64
N ASP A 301 -30.94 11.11 -33.11
CA ASP A 301 -29.68 10.57 -32.60
C ASP A 301 -29.19 11.23 -31.30
N ASN A 302 -29.87 12.27 -30.78
CA ASN A 302 -29.41 13.03 -29.61
C ASN A 302 -30.54 13.78 -28.83
N PRO A 303 -31.36 13.09 -28.03
CA PRO A 303 -32.39 13.72 -27.20
C PRO A 303 -31.85 14.45 -25.96
N THR A 304 -30.58 14.26 -25.60
CA THR A 304 -30.04 14.61 -24.27
C THR A 304 -29.44 16.01 -24.15
N ALA A 305 -29.10 16.67 -25.25
CA ALA A 305 -28.60 18.04 -25.23
C ALA A 305 -29.75 19.01 -25.49
N ALA A 306 -30.36 19.55 -24.42
CA ALA A 306 -31.53 20.41 -24.49
C ALA A 306 -31.34 21.62 -25.43
N GLU A 307 -30.17 22.25 -25.42
CA GLU A 307 -29.83 23.41 -26.27
C GLU A 307 -29.65 23.02 -27.75
N SER A 308 -29.19 21.80 -28.02
CA SER A 308 -29.09 21.25 -29.38
C SER A 308 -30.45 20.99 -30.00
N ALA A 309 -31.37 20.46 -29.20
CA ALA A 309 -32.72 20.12 -29.63
C ALA A 309 -33.49 21.39 -30.03
N GLU A 310 -33.32 22.48 -29.30
CA GLU A 310 -33.98 23.77 -29.59
C GLU A 310 -33.53 24.37 -30.93
N GLY A 311 -32.23 24.35 -31.23
CA GLY A 311 -31.71 24.83 -32.51
C GLY A 311 -32.20 24.02 -33.72
N ILE A 312 -32.26 22.68 -33.58
CA ILE A 312 -32.79 21.78 -34.62
C ILE A 312 -34.29 22.03 -34.82
N GLU A 313 -35.06 22.14 -33.74
CA GLU A 313 -36.49 22.44 -33.81
C GLU A 313 -36.77 23.80 -34.46
N TYR A 314 -35.99 24.82 -34.13
CA TYR A 314 -36.10 26.14 -34.74
C TYR A 314 -35.91 26.08 -36.27
N LEU A 315 -34.85 25.41 -36.74
CA LEU A 315 -34.61 25.24 -38.17
C LEU A 315 -35.71 24.41 -38.83
N ARG A 316 -36.21 23.36 -38.16
CA ARG A 316 -37.32 22.54 -38.67
C ARG A 316 -38.59 23.35 -38.86
N ARG A 317 -38.97 24.19 -37.88
CA ARG A 317 -40.13 25.10 -37.99
C ARG A 317 -39.93 26.12 -39.11
N LYS A 318 -38.72 26.69 -39.21
CA LYS A 318 -38.37 27.64 -40.28
C LYS A 318 -38.48 27.03 -41.68
N PHE A 319 -37.95 25.82 -41.88
CA PHE A 319 -37.98 25.16 -43.18
C PHE A 319 -39.37 24.63 -43.53
N GLN A 320 -40.15 24.22 -42.53
CA GLN A 320 -41.55 23.87 -42.72
C GLN A 320 -42.35 25.09 -43.21
N LEU A 321 -42.17 26.26 -42.59
CA LEU A 321 -42.81 27.49 -43.05
C LEU A 321 -42.40 27.85 -44.49
N GLN A 322 -41.12 27.72 -44.84
CA GLN A 322 -40.66 27.95 -46.21
C GLN A 322 -41.30 26.99 -47.21
N TYR A 323 -41.48 25.73 -46.82
CA TYR A 323 -42.14 24.72 -47.64
C TYR A 323 -43.62 25.06 -47.87
N ASP A 324 -44.33 25.45 -46.82
CA ASP A 324 -45.75 25.81 -46.89
C ASP A 324 -45.95 27.06 -47.79
N LEU A 325 -45.07 28.07 -47.65
CA LEU A 325 -45.07 29.25 -48.52
C LEU A 325 -44.79 28.90 -50.00
N GLU A 326 -43.91 27.93 -50.28
CA GLU A 326 -43.63 27.50 -51.65
C GLU A 326 -44.83 26.73 -52.25
N VAL A 327 -45.62 26.02 -51.43
CA VAL A 327 -46.89 25.40 -51.87
C VAL A 327 -47.89 26.47 -52.29
N GLU A 328 -48.02 27.56 -51.53
CA GLU A 328 -48.87 28.70 -51.90
C GLU A 328 -48.32 29.42 -53.15
N GLN A 329 -47.00 29.55 -53.25
CA GLN A 329 -46.32 30.13 -54.40
C GLN A 329 -46.61 29.33 -55.68
N GLN A 330 -46.60 27.99 -55.62
CA GLN A 330 -46.97 27.13 -56.73
C GLN A 330 -48.38 27.42 -57.26
N MET A 331 -49.37 27.57 -56.36
CA MET A 331 -50.75 27.93 -56.73
C MET A 331 -50.79 29.31 -57.42
N THR A 332 -49.98 30.25 -56.94
CA THR A 332 -49.85 31.59 -57.53
C THR A 332 -49.24 31.52 -58.94
N ILE A 333 -48.22 30.68 -59.15
CA ILE A 333 -47.61 30.42 -60.46
C ILE A 333 -48.64 29.84 -61.42
N GLU A 334 -49.52 28.97 -60.95
CA GLU A 334 -50.55 28.34 -61.79
C GLU A 334 -51.57 29.34 -62.33
N ASN A 335 -51.93 30.34 -61.53
CA ASN A 335 -52.92 31.37 -61.87
C ASN A 335 -52.33 32.58 -62.65
N MET A 336 -51.01 32.71 -62.71
CA MET A 336 -50.32 33.86 -63.30
C MET A 336 -50.36 33.90 -64.85
N TYR A 337 -50.38 35.10 -65.45
CA TYR A 337 -50.23 35.27 -66.91
C TYR A 337 -48.76 35.09 -67.36
N GLU A 338 -48.53 34.71 -68.63
CA GLU A 338 -47.16 34.46 -69.14
C GLU A 338 -46.27 35.72 -69.14
N SER A 339 -46.86 36.89 -69.35
CA SER A 339 -46.16 38.19 -69.29
C SER A 339 -45.67 38.52 -67.87
N GLU A 340 -46.49 38.24 -66.86
CA GLU A 340 -46.15 38.37 -65.45
C GLU A 340 -45.10 37.35 -65.04
N ALA A 341 -45.22 36.10 -65.50
CA ALA A 341 -44.25 35.03 -65.27
C ALA A 341 -42.85 35.42 -65.79
N LYS A 342 -42.78 36.04 -66.97
CA LYS A 342 -41.52 36.57 -67.53
C LYS A 342 -40.89 37.67 -66.69
N HIS A 343 -41.71 38.56 -66.10
CA HIS A 343 -41.21 39.63 -65.24
C HIS A 343 -40.75 39.13 -63.87
N ASN A 344 -41.39 38.08 -63.34
CA ASN A 344 -41.09 37.55 -62.01
C ASN A 344 -39.98 36.50 -62.00
N LEU A 345 -39.66 35.87 -63.13
CA LEU A 345 -38.66 34.79 -63.23
C LEU A 345 -37.35 35.11 -62.51
N THR A 346 -36.68 36.20 -62.90
CA THR A 346 -35.37 36.57 -62.33
C THR A 346 -35.47 36.85 -60.82
N LYS A 347 -36.56 37.50 -60.37
CA LYS A 347 -36.77 37.81 -58.94
C LYS A 347 -36.92 36.54 -58.12
N TRP A 348 -37.65 35.54 -58.63
CA TRP A 348 -37.83 34.27 -57.94
C TRP A 348 -36.58 33.40 -58.00
N GLU A 349 -35.83 33.41 -59.11
CA GLU A 349 -34.53 32.75 -59.18
C GLU A 349 -33.55 33.31 -58.15
N ASP A 350 -33.43 34.64 -58.04
CA ASP A 350 -32.58 35.29 -57.04
C ASP A 350 -33.03 34.93 -55.62
N LYS A 351 -34.34 34.95 -55.35
CA LYS A 351 -34.91 34.56 -54.06
C LYS A 351 -34.57 33.10 -53.74
N TRP A 352 -34.90 32.15 -54.62
CA TRP A 352 -34.63 30.72 -54.42
C TRP A 352 -33.14 30.43 -54.23
N ASN A 353 -32.27 31.08 -54.99
CA ASN A 353 -30.82 30.89 -54.87
C ASN A 353 -30.28 31.47 -53.55
N SER A 354 -30.78 32.64 -53.12
CA SER A 354 -30.39 33.25 -51.84
C SER A 354 -30.83 32.40 -50.65
N GLU A 355 -32.08 31.93 -50.67
CA GLU A 355 -32.62 31.06 -49.62
C GLU A 355 -31.93 29.70 -49.58
N ALA A 356 -31.65 29.09 -50.74
CA ALA A 356 -30.91 27.84 -50.82
C ALA A 356 -29.50 27.97 -50.23
N THR A 357 -28.81 29.09 -50.51
CA THR A 357 -27.48 29.38 -49.95
C THR A 357 -27.53 29.51 -48.42
N ILE A 358 -28.53 30.22 -47.91
CA ILE A 358 -28.72 30.39 -46.47
C ILE A 358 -29.03 29.04 -45.81
N ARG A 359 -29.94 28.24 -46.39
CA ARG A 359 -30.28 26.90 -45.86
C ARG A 359 -29.07 25.98 -45.82
N GLU A 360 -28.30 25.96 -46.91
CA GLU A 360 -27.04 25.20 -46.98
C GLU A 360 -26.09 25.59 -45.85
N GLN A 361 -25.86 26.90 -45.66
CA GLN A 361 -24.97 27.39 -44.61
C GLN A 361 -25.49 27.00 -43.21
N GLN A 362 -26.80 27.15 -42.96
CA GLN A 362 -27.40 26.80 -41.68
C GLN A 362 -27.27 25.31 -41.35
N LEU A 363 -27.55 24.44 -42.32
CA LEU A 363 -27.41 22.99 -42.16
C LEU A 363 -25.94 22.58 -42.01
N ARG A 364 -25.06 23.18 -42.80
CA ARG A 364 -23.62 22.93 -42.74
C ARG A 364 -23.05 23.28 -41.37
N CYS A 365 -23.31 24.50 -40.88
CA CYS A 365 -22.85 24.92 -39.55
C CYS A 365 -23.39 23.97 -38.48
N LEU A 366 -24.67 23.60 -38.53
CA LEU A 366 -25.25 22.67 -37.57
C LEU A 366 -24.53 21.32 -37.55
N VAL A 367 -24.22 20.75 -38.73
CA VAL A 367 -23.53 19.45 -38.81
C VAL A 367 -22.05 19.59 -38.39
N GLU A 368 -21.38 20.68 -38.75
CA GLU A 368 -20.00 20.97 -38.34
C GLU A 368 -19.89 21.16 -36.82
N ASP A 369 -20.80 21.91 -36.20
CA ASP A 369 -20.88 22.08 -34.75
C ASP A 369 -21.06 20.73 -34.04
N ARG A 370 -21.90 19.84 -34.58
CA ARG A 370 -22.07 18.48 -34.04
C ARG A 370 -20.81 17.63 -34.16
N LEU A 371 -20.09 17.73 -35.27
CA LEU A 371 -18.81 17.06 -35.43
C LEU A 371 -17.80 17.57 -34.39
N MET A 372 -17.78 18.87 -34.13
CA MET A 372 -16.94 19.46 -33.07
C MET A 372 -17.35 18.98 -31.67
N ASP A 373 -18.65 18.85 -31.38
CA ASP A 373 -19.13 18.29 -30.10
C ASP A 373 -18.68 16.84 -29.90
N PHE A 374 -18.74 16.01 -30.96
CA PHE A 374 -18.26 14.63 -30.91
C PHE A 374 -16.75 14.57 -30.70
N GLU A 375 -15.99 15.48 -31.33
CA GLU A 375 -14.55 15.62 -31.12
C GLU A 375 -14.21 16.04 -29.69
N ALA A 376 -14.91 17.02 -29.13
CA ALA A 376 -14.74 17.45 -27.75
C ALA A 376 -15.00 16.30 -26.77
N LYS A 377 -16.12 15.58 -26.93
CA LYS A 377 -16.44 14.39 -26.11
C LYS A 377 -15.41 13.28 -26.27
N HIS A 378 -14.88 13.07 -27.47
CA HIS A 378 -13.81 12.10 -27.71
C HIS A 378 -12.53 12.51 -26.96
N VAL A 379 -12.14 13.79 -26.98
CA VAL A 379 -10.99 14.30 -26.22
C VAL A 379 -11.18 14.10 -24.72
N GLU A 380 -12.38 14.35 -24.19
CA GLU A 380 -12.73 14.09 -22.80
C GLU A 380 -12.63 12.60 -22.45
N CYS A 381 -13.15 11.71 -23.29
CA CYS A 381 -12.97 10.25 -23.13
C CYS A 381 -11.49 9.86 -23.08
N SER A 382 -10.68 10.33 -24.04
CA SER A 382 -9.24 10.05 -24.06
C SER A 382 -8.50 10.63 -22.86
N LYS A 383 -8.95 11.76 -22.31
CA LYS A 383 -8.42 12.31 -21.05
C LYS A 383 -8.77 11.40 -19.88
N ARG A 384 -10.03 10.99 -19.77
CA ARG A 384 -10.50 10.10 -18.69
C ARG A 384 -9.83 8.73 -18.74
N GLN A 385 -9.55 8.18 -19.93
CA GLN A 385 -8.77 6.94 -20.08
C GLN A 385 -7.36 7.08 -19.50
N ARG A 386 -6.68 8.21 -19.75
CA ARG A 386 -5.35 8.46 -19.18
C ARG A 386 -5.38 8.54 -17.67
N GLU A 387 -6.35 9.28 -17.11
CA GLU A 387 -6.56 9.35 -15.66
C GLU A 387 -6.81 7.95 -15.04
N LEU A 388 -7.60 7.10 -15.71
CA LEU A 388 -7.83 5.73 -15.26
C LEU A 388 -6.57 4.86 -15.28
N ILE A 389 -5.72 5.02 -16.30
CA ILE A 389 -4.42 4.33 -16.36
C ILE A 389 -3.53 4.77 -15.20
N GLU A 390 -3.42 6.07 -14.95
CA GLU A 390 -2.62 6.62 -13.84
C GLU A 390 -3.10 6.09 -12.48
N VAL A 391 -4.41 6.07 -12.23
CA VAL A 391 -4.96 5.52 -10.97
C VAL A 391 -4.74 4.01 -10.87
N ARG A 392 -4.87 3.28 -11.98
CA ARG A 392 -4.58 1.84 -12.01
C ARG A 392 -3.13 1.57 -11.64
N GLU A 393 -2.19 2.32 -12.19
CA GLU A 393 -0.76 2.22 -11.89
C GLU A 393 -0.47 2.51 -10.41
N GLN A 394 -1.12 3.53 -9.82
CA GLN A 394 -0.99 3.85 -8.40
C GLN A 394 -1.46 2.69 -7.51
N HIS A 395 -2.60 2.07 -7.83
CA HIS A 395 -3.09 0.91 -7.07
C HIS A 395 -2.19 -0.32 -7.24
N LEU A 396 -1.65 -0.56 -8.43
CA LEU A 396 -0.68 -1.64 -8.66
C LEU A 396 0.61 -1.41 -7.85
N GLN A 397 1.16 -0.21 -7.86
CA GLN A 397 2.34 0.15 -7.06
C GLN A 397 2.07 -0.01 -5.55
N ALA A 398 0.88 0.38 -5.07
CA ALA A 398 0.50 0.19 -3.68
C ALA A 398 0.44 -1.30 -3.31
N ILE A 399 -0.15 -2.14 -4.16
CA ILE A 399 -0.19 -3.60 -3.96
C ILE A 399 1.22 -4.20 -3.98
N GLU A 400 2.09 -3.78 -4.90
CA GLU A 400 3.49 -4.21 -4.97
C GLU A 400 4.27 -3.85 -3.71
N SER A 401 4.11 -2.61 -3.23
CA SER A 401 4.74 -2.17 -1.98
C SER A 401 4.25 -2.97 -0.76
N ALA A 402 2.94 -3.27 -0.70
CA ALA A 402 2.37 -4.13 0.34
C ALA A 402 2.89 -5.57 0.24
N ASN A 403 3.05 -6.10 -0.98
CA ASN A 403 3.64 -7.43 -1.20
C ASN A 403 5.10 -7.51 -0.75
N LEU A 404 5.89 -6.47 -1.02
CA LEU A 404 7.27 -6.38 -0.54
C LEU A 404 7.30 -6.39 1.00
N ARG A 405 6.44 -5.58 1.64
CA ARG A 405 6.36 -5.51 3.10
C ARG A 405 5.90 -6.83 3.73
N LEU A 406 4.90 -7.50 3.14
CA LEU A 406 4.48 -8.84 3.58
C LEU A 406 5.62 -9.85 3.47
N LYS A 407 6.41 -9.79 2.41
CA LYS A 407 7.57 -10.68 2.22
C LYS A 407 8.65 -10.45 3.28
N GLU A 408 8.93 -9.20 3.63
CA GLU A 408 9.83 -8.85 4.73
C GLU A 408 9.34 -9.43 6.06
N LEU A 409 8.08 -9.18 6.43
CA LEU A 409 7.49 -9.69 7.67
C LEU A 409 7.50 -11.22 7.76
N MET A 410 7.26 -11.91 6.64
CA MET A 410 7.35 -13.38 6.58
C MET A 410 8.79 -13.87 6.73
N SER A 411 9.78 -13.16 6.18
CA SER A 411 11.20 -13.50 6.32
C SER A 411 11.75 -13.24 7.73
N ASP A 412 11.26 -12.19 8.41
CA ASP A 412 11.60 -11.92 9.80
C ASP A 412 11.02 -13.01 10.73
N LYS A 413 9.85 -13.56 10.40
CA LYS A 413 9.25 -14.68 11.13
C LYS A 413 10.09 -15.95 11.07
N SER A 414 10.55 -16.35 9.88
CA SER A 414 11.39 -17.55 9.75
C SER A 414 12.73 -17.39 10.47
N ARG A 415 13.28 -16.17 10.53
CA ARG A 415 14.50 -15.86 11.26
C ARG A 415 14.30 -15.92 12.79
N ASP A 416 13.21 -15.36 13.30
CA ASP A 416 12.89 -15.40 14.73
C ASP A 416 12.64 -16.85 15.21
N GLU A 417 11.89 -17.65 14.44
CA GLU A 417 11.61 -19.06 14.75
C GLU A 417 12.90 -19.90 14.80
N TYR A 418 13.85 -19.64 13.89
CA TYR A 418 15.15 -20.30 13.88
C TYR A 418 15.98 -19.98 15.13
N VAL A 419 16.03 -18.70 15.54
CA VAL A 419 16.77 -18.27 16.74
C VAL A 419 16.14 -18.85 18.02
N THR A 420 14.81 -18.87 18.11
CA THR A 420 14.13 -19.49 19.26
C THR A 420 14.32 -21.01 19.33
N SER A 421 14.38 -21.70 18.18
CA SER A 421 14.61 -23.15 18.15
C SER A 421 16.05 -23.51 18.54
N SER A 422 17.03 -22.73 18.09
CA SER A 422 18.45 -22.93 18.44
C SER A 422 18.73 -22.70 19.92
N ASN A 423 18.13 -21.66 20.51
CA ASN A 423 18.29 -21.37 21.95
C ASN A 423 17.57 -22.41 22.84
N ASN A 424 16.44 -22.96 22.40
CA ASN A 424 15.73 -24.01 23.14
C ASN A 424 16.44 -25.37 23.06
N SER A 425 17.17 -25.67 21.97
CA SER A 425 18.02 -26.87 21.93
C SER A 425 19.22 -26.79 22.87
N GLU A 426 19.85 -25.61 23.00
CA GLU A 426 21.01 -25.41 23.88
C GLU A 426 20.63 -25.45 25.38
N LEU A 427 19.41 -25.03 25.74
CA LEU A 427 18.91 -25.09 27.12
C LEU A 427 18.50 -26.52 27.57
N ARG A 428 18.27 -27.44 26.64
CA ARG A 428 17.88 -28.83 26.95
C ARG A 428 19.06 -29.76 27.22
N ASP A 429 20.28 -29.37 26.85
CA ASP A 429 21.48 -30.21 26.90
C ASP A 429 22.37 -29.99 28.14
N LEU A 430 21.90 -29.29 29.18
CA LEU A 430 22.59 -29.25 30.47
C LEU A 430 22.29 -30.52 31.28
N PRO A 431 23.24 -31.47 31.43
CA PRO A 431 22.99 -32.68 32.20
C PRO A 431 23.09 -32.33 33.69
N VAL A 432 22.01 -32.60 34.42
CA VAL A 432 21.99 -32.63 35.89
C VAL A 432 22.94 -33.73 36.36
N GLN A 433 24.19 -33.37 36.65
CA GLN A 433 25.20 -34.30 37.16
C GLN A 433 24.95 -34.52 38.66
N ARG A 434 24.08 -35.49 38.96
CA ARG A 434 23.84 -35.98 40.32
C ARG A 434 25.02 -36.87 40.73
N GLN A 435 25.93 -36.33 41.52
CA GLN A 435 27.07 -37.05 42.07
C GLN A 435 26.61 -37.94 43.24
N GLY A 436 26.72 -39.26 43.08
CA GLY A 436 26.48 -40.25 44.12
C GLY A 436 27.70 -41.14 44.29
N CYS A 437 28.34 -41.04 45.45
CA CYS A 437 29.48 -41.84 45.88
C CYS A 437 29.04 -43.11 46.63
N THR A 438 29.99 -44.04 46.76
CA THR A 438 30.00 -45.36 47.45
C THR A 438 29.47 -46.50 46.58
N GLY A 439 30.13 -47.65 46.41
CA GLY A 439 31.31 -48.23 47.05
C GLY A 439 31.10 -49.74 47.16
N ASP A 440 31.90 -50.50 46.41
CA ASP A 440 32.29 -51.92 46.55
C ASP A 440 31.29 -53.07 46.87
N GLY A 441 31.49 -54.17 46.12
CA GLY A 441 31.83 -55.43 46.80
C GLY A 441 30.76 -56.52 46.93
N ARG A 442 30.48 -57.20 45.81
CA ARG A 442 30.32 -58.67 45.65
C ARG A 442 29.52 -59.52 46.68
N LEU A 443 28.63 -60.30 46.05
CA LEU A 443 28.18 -61.68 46.32
C LEU A 443 27.02 -61.88 47.29
N GLY A 444 25.91 -62.35 46.73
CA GLY A 444 25.07 -63.35 47.40
C GLY A 444 23.57 -63.15 47.29
N SER A 445 23.00 -63.54 46.14
CA SER A 445 21.74 -64.28 46.03
C SER A 445 20.51 -63.77 46.81
N SER A 446 19.55 -63.18 46.10
CA SER A 446 18.28 -63.82 45.72
C SER A 446 17.10 -62.84 45.65
N GLY A 447 16.36 -62.90 44.54
CA GLY A 447 14.90 -62.77 44.56
C GLY A 447 14.26 -61.45 44.09
N ARG A 448 13.85 -61.46 42.80
CA ARG A 448 12.67 -60.78 42.20
C ARG A 448 12.73 -59.25 42.04
N GLN A 449 12.29 -58.62 40.95
CA GLN A 449 11.66 -59.06 39.70
C GLN A 449 11.82 -57.89 38.71
N GLN A 450 12.36 -58.18 37.52
CA GLN A 450 12.29 -57.29 36.37
C GLN A 450 10.99 -57.56 35.60
N LEU A 451 10.34 -56.50 35.12
CA LEU A 451 9.37 -56.57 34.03
C LEU A 451 9.77 -55.54 32.95
N SER A 452 10.41 -56.07 31.92
CA SER A 452 10.55 -55.57 30.54
C SER A 452 10.21 -56.80 29.69
N ARG A 453 9.52 -56.82 28.54
CA ARG A 453 9.04 -55.91 27.48
C ARG A 453 8.11 -56.80 26.60
N PRO A 454 7.29 -56.29 25.67
CA PRO A 454 7.72 -56.28 24.24
C PRO A 454 7.15 -55.07 23.46
N SER A 455 7.83 -54.36 22.55
CA SER A 455 8.49 -54.70 21.28
C SER A 455 7.65 -55.52 20.30
N THR A 456 6.89 -54.84 19.44
CA THR A 456 6.43 -55.37 18.15
C THR A 456 6.67 -54.32 17.04
N GLN A 457 7.69 -54.59 16.21
CA GLN A 457 7.68 -54.34 14.76
C GLN A 457 7.28 -55.69 14.13
N SER A 458 6.64 -55.86 12.97
CA SER A 458 6.34 -55.02 11.82
C SER A 458 5.19 -55.69 11.05
N SER A 459 4.40 -54.96 10.27
CA SER A 459 4.03 -55.42 8.93
C SER A 459 3.55 -54.24 8.09
N GLN A 460 4.21 -54.06 6.95
CA GLN A 460 3.96 -53.05 5.94
C GLN A 460 2.62 -53.33 5.24
N ARG A 461 1.86 -52.26 4.97
CA ARG A 461 1.14 -52.11 3.70
C ARG A 461 0.87 -50.63 3.40
N SER A 462 1.40 -50.24 2.27
CA SER A 462 1.23 -48.99 1.53
C SER A 462 -0.23 -48.59 1.32
N SER A 463 -0.55 -47.31 1.42
CA SER A 463 -1.32 -46.57 0.41
C SER A 463 -1.51 -45.11 0.85
N THR A 464 -1.26 -44.22 -0.09
CA THR A 464 -1.41 -42.76 -0.14
C THR A 464 -2.58 -42.16 0.66
N PHE A 465 -2.24 -41.13 1.43
CA PHE A 465 -3.13 -40.15 2.04
C PHE A 465 -3.44 -39.07 1.01
N ASP A 466 -4.65 -39.09 0.45
CA ASP A 466 -5.21 -38.00 -0.35
C ASP A 466 -6.61 -37.65 0.17
N SER A 467 -6.78 -36.36 0.48
CA SER A 467 -8.02 -35.57 0.44
C SER A 467 -9.29 -36.09 1.15
N ILE A 468 -9.59 -35.53 2.34
CA ILE A 468 -10.94 -35.52 2.92
C ILE A 468 -11.28 -34.08 3.33
N PHE A 469 -11.55 -33.26 2.32
CA PHE A 469 -12.51 -32.15 2.39
C PHE A 469 -13.18 -32.05 1.01
N PRO A 470 -14.40 -32.60 0.82
CA PRO A 470 -15.18 -32.33 -0.36
C PRO A 470 -16.02 -31.07 -0.13
N PHE A 471 -15.72 -29.99 -0.85
CA PHE A 471 -16.74 -29.02 -1.22
C PHE A 471 -17.52 -29.64 -2.39
N ASP A 472 -18.74 -30.07 -2.11
CA ASP A 472 -19.69 -30.51 -3.15
C ASP A 472 -20.39 -29.28 -3.73
N ASP A 473 -20.06 -28.98 -4.98
CA ASP A 473 -20.84 -28.18 -5.90
C ASP A 473 -22.03 -29.01 -6.42
N ASN A 474 -23.26 -28.61 -6.10
CA ASN A 474 -24.43 -28.56 -7.00
C ASN A 474 -25.74 -28.51 -6.20
N PHE A 475 -26.38 -27.34 -6.15
CA PHE A 475 -27.83 -27.28 -5.98
C PHE A 475 -28.44 -26.33 -7.02
N LYS A 476 -29.28 -26.92 -7.86
CA LYS A 476 -30.11 -26.26 -8.88
C LYS A 476 -31.27 -25.50 -8.23
N GLU A 477 -31.59 -24.39 -8.89
CA GLU A 477 -32.89 -23.71 -9.02
C GLU A 477 -34.02 -24.10 -8.05
N LEU A 478 -34.42 -23.13 -7.23
CA LEU A 478 -35.80 -22.99 -6.74
C LEU A 478 -36.25 -21.55 -6.92
N LYS A 479 -37.12 -21.33 -7.91
CA LYS A 479 -37.94 -20.13 -8.06
C LYS A 479 -39.06 -20.17 -7.04
N LEU A 480 -39.21 -19.13 -6.22
CA LEU A 480 -40.49 -18.77 -5.61
C LEU A 480 -40.65 -17.24 -5.59
N THR A 481 -41.88 -16.84 -5.90
CA THR A 481 -42.35 -15.52 -6.33
C THR A 481 -43.01 -14.71 -5.21
N ASN A 482 -43.02 -13.39 -5.40
CA ASN A 482 -44.06 -12.41 -5.07
C ASN A 482 -44.31 -11.90 -3.63
N ASN A 483 -44.11 -10.57 -3.52
CA ASN A 483 -44.98 -9.53 -2.94
C ASN A 483 -45.32 -9.52 -1.44
N ARG A 484 -44.88 -8.47 -0.71
CA ARG A 484 -45.76 -7.35 -0.25
C ARG A 484 -45.02 -6.26 0.58
N THR A 485 -45.17 -5.01 0.14
CA THR A 485 -45.44 -3.73 0.85
C THR A 485 -44.80 -3.36 2.21
N ARG A 486 -44.07 -2.22 2.17
CA ARG A 486 -43.82 -1.13 3.17
C ARG A 486 -45.10 -0.63 3.90
N PRO A 487 -45.12 0.33 4.90
CA PRO A 487 -44.10 1.37 5.23
C PRO A 487 -43.86 1.79 6.72
N GLU A 488 -42.90 2.74 6.88
CA GLU A 488 -42.73 3.81 7.90
C GLU A 488 -42.33 3.44 9.35
N SER A 489 -41.54 4.20 10.14
CA SER A 489 -40.90 5.53 10.07
C SER A 489 -39.88 5.71 11.23
N GLN A 490 -39.10 6.82 11.21
CA GLN A 490 -38.25 7.41 12.28
C GLN A 490 -36.83 6.82 12.45
N ALA A 491 -35.74 7.55 12.70
CA ALA A 491 -35.40 8.99 12.74
C ALA A 491 -33.85 9.11 12.69
N SER A 492 -33.34 10.29 12.28
CA SER A 492 -32.05 10.93 12.62
C SER A 492 -30.77 10.08 12.80
N ASP A 493 -29.74 10.35 12.00
CA ASP A 493 -28.55 11.04 12.54
C ASP A 493 -27.57 11.49 11.44
N GLU A 494 -27.30 12.79 11.44
CA GLU A 494 -26.19 13.42 10.73
C GLU A 494 -24.87 12.95 11.36
N LEU A 495 -24.00 12.31 10.57
CA LEU A 495 -22.64 11.99 10.99
C LEU A 495 -21.77 13.25 10.93
N THR A 496 -21.64 13.94 12.07
CA THR A 496 -20.67 15.01 12.29
C THR A 496 -19.22 14.49 12.24
N VAL A 497 -18.38 15.18 11.48
CA VAL A 497 -16.93 14.96 11.35
C VAL A 497 -16.19 15.37 12.65
N PRO A 498 -15.28 14.56 13.22
CA PRO A 498 -14.49 14.97 14.38
C PRO A 498 -13.48 16.07 14.04
N ARG A 499 -13.58 17.22 14.72
CA ARG A 499 -12.54 18.26 14.73
C ARG A 499 -11.39 17.84 15.64
N PHE A 500 -10.23 17.52 15.07
CA PHE A 500 -8.99 17.39 15.83
C PHE A 500 -8.56 18.74 16.42
N GLY A 501 -8.37 18.75 17.74
CA GLY A 501 -7.90 19.92 18.50
C GLY A 501 -6.46 20.27 18.18
N ARG A 502 -6.21 21.54 17.84
CA ARG A 502 -4.87 22.13 17.79
C ARG A 502 -4.42 22.44 19.21
N LYS A 503 -3.45 21.69 19.74
CA LYS A 503 -2.70 22.10 20.93
C LYS A 503 -1.78 23.29 20.56
N LYS A 504 -2.03 24.43 21.20
CA LYS A 504 -1.11 25.56 21.26
C LYS A 504 0.10 25.15 22.11
N VAL A 505 1.30 25.28 21.57
CA VAL A 505 2.53 25.30 22.37
C VAL A 505 2.76 26.76 22.76
N ALA A 506 2.67 27.04 24.06
CA ALA A 506 3.16 28.27 24.66
C ALA A 506 4.63 28.07 25.06
N TRP A 507 5.38 29.15 24.99
CA TRP A 507 6.83 29.25 25.08
C TRP A 507 7.41 28.90 26.45
N SER A 508 8.65 28.41 26.45
CA SER A 508 9.73 28.80 27.37
C SER A 508 11.06 28.64 26.65
#